data_AF-A0A3D8LAU9-F1
#
_entry.id   AF-A0A3D8LAU9-F1
#
_cell.length_a   1.000
_cell.length_b   1.000
_cell.length_c   1.000
_cell.angle_alpha   90.00
_cell.angle_beta   90.00
_cell.angle_gamma   90.00
#
_symmetry.space_group_name_H-M   'P 1'
#
loop_
_entity.id
_entity.type
_entity.pdbx_description
1 polymer ?
#
loop_
_entity_poly.entity_id
_entity_poly.type
_entity_poly.pdbx_seq_one_letter_code
_entity_poly.pdbx_strand_id
1 'polypeptide(L)' 'MKRLNCRDAGFDCDGVFRAETDEEVLNQASQHAREVHGVTITTEQAAELRTLIKDEGIRNGVH' A
#
# COMPACT_ATOMS: atom_id res chain seq x y z
N MET A 1 4.72 -9.94 -6.99
CA MET A 1 3.96 -9.83 -5.72
C MET A 1 3.99 -8.39 -5.30
N LYS A 2 2.85 -7.74 -5.12
CA LYS A 2 2.76 -6.33 -4.75
C LYS A 2 2.79 -6.15 -3.24
N ARG A 3 3.34 -5.02 -2.78
CA ARG A 3 3.40 -4.66 -1.37
C ARG A 3 3.29 -3.16 -1.18
N LEU A 4 2.55 -2.74 -0.15
CA LEU A 4 2.50 -1.36 0.33
C LEU A 4 2.72 -1.35 1.85
N ASN A 5 3.48 -0.37 2.33
CA ASN A 5 3.64 -0.13 3.75
C ASN A 5 2.92 1.19 4.10
N CYS A 6 2.08 1.17 5.13
CA CYS A 6 1.31 2.35 5.57
C CYS A 6 2.24 3.52 5.93
N ARG A 7 3.42 3.21 6.49
CA ARG A 7 4.46 4.19 6.77
C ARG A 7 5.03 4.90 5.54
N ASP A 8 5.07 4.24 4.38
CA ASP A 8 5.48 4.88 3.13
C ASP A 8 4.45 5.94 2.67
N ALA A 9 3.19 5.82 3.11
CA ALA A 9 2.12 6.79 2.85
C ALA A 9 2.09 7.98 3.83
N GLY A 10 3.06 8.06 4.76
CA GLY A 10 3.18 9.16 5.72
C GLY A 10 2.41 8.98 7.04
N PHE A 11 1.82 7.81 7.28
CA PHE A 11 1.23 7.47 8.57
C PHE A 11 2.26 6.88 9.52
N ASP A 12 2.17 7.15 10.81
CA ASP A 12 2.94 6.44 11.84
C ASP A 12 2.26 5.10 12.15
N CYS A 13 2.32 4.16 11.20
CA CYS A 13 1.67 2.86 11.28
C CYS A 13 2.52 1.77 10.59
N ASP A 14 2.67 0.63 11.28
CA ASP A 14 3.42 -0.54 10.79
C ASP A 14 2.60 -1.47 9.88
N GLY A 15 1.42 -1.03 9.42
CA GLY A 15 0.57 -1.79 8.51
C GLY A 15 1.31 -2.13 7.20
N VAL A 16 1.29 -3.40 6.81
CA VAL A 16 1.88 -3.90 5.56
C VAL A 16 0.85 -4.72 4.81
N PHE A 17 0.57 -4.33 3.57
CA PHE A 17 -0.41 -4.96 2.69
C PHE A 17 0.33 -5.66 1.56
N ARG A 18 -0.07 -6.90 1.24
CA ARG A 18 0.54 -7.68 0.17
C ARG A 18 -0.54 -8.37 -0.64
N ALA A 19 -0.44 -8.31 -1.95
CA ALA A 19 -1.34 -9.01 -2.86
C ALA A 19 -0.70 -9.24 -4.22
N GLU A 20 -1.40 -9.89 -5.14
CA GLU A 20 -0.91 -10.13 -6.50
C GLU A 20 -1.02 -8.88 -7.39
N THR A 21 -2.02 -8.03 -7.13
CA THR A 21 -2.32 -6.85 -7.93
C THR A 21 -2.32 -5.57 -7.09
N ASP A 22 -2.13 -4.43 -7.75
CA ASP A 22 -2.20 -3.12 -7.11
C ASP A 22 -3.59 -2.84 -6.51
N GLU A 23 -4.66 -3.25 -7.20
CA GLU A 23 -6.05 -3.07 -6.73
C GLU A 23 -6.30 -3.78 -5.40
N GLU A 24 -5.85 -5.03 -5.27
CA GLU A 24 -6.01 -5.80 -4.03
C GLU A 24 -5.24 -5.16 -2.87
N VAL A 25 -4.03 -4.64 -3.13
CA VAL A 25 -3.26 -3.89 -2.13
C VAL A 25 -3.97 -2.61 -1.71
N LEU A 26 -4.52 -1.85 -2.67
CA LEU A 26 -5.25 -0.61 -2.40
C LEU A 26 -6.56 -0.88 -1.65
N ASN A 27 -7.25 -1.98 -1.93
CA ASN A 27 -8.47 -2.36 -1.23
C ASN A 27 -8.18 -2.63 0.26
N GLN A 28 -7.15 -3.42 0.55
CA GLN A 28 -6.70 -3.69 1.93
C GLN A 28 -6.28 -2.40 2.65
N ALA A 29 -5.51 -1.54 1.97
CA ALA A 29 -5.07 -0.26 2.52
C ALA A 29 -6.26 0.68 2.81
N SER A 30 -7.27 0.70 1.94
CA SER A 30 -8.49 1.51 2.11
C SER A 30 -9.33 1.05 3.30
N GLN A 31 -9.50 -0.28 3.45
CA GLN A 31 -10.16 -0.85 4.61
C GLN A 31 -9.41 -0.48 5.89
N HIS A 32 -8.09 -0.69 5.92
CA HIS A 32 -7.26 -0.36 7.07
C HIS A 32 -7.31 1.14 7.43
N ALA A 33 -7.20 2.03 6.45
CA ALA A 33 -7.29 3.47 6.68
C ALA A 33 -8.61 3.86 7.37
N ARG A 34 -9.72 3.23 6.97
CA ARG A 34 -11.04 3.47 7.57
C ARG A 34 -11.16 2.91 8.97
N GLU A 35 -10.70 1.68 9.19
CA GLU A 35 -10.90 0.97 10.46
C GLU A 35 -9.91 1.40 11.55
N VAL A 36 -8.66 1.66 11.19
CA VAL A 36 -7.58 1.97 12.14
C VAL A 36 -7.41 3.47 12.32
N HIS A 37 -7.53 4.25 11.24
CA HIS A 37 -7.29 5.68 11.26
C HIS A 37 -8.57 6.52 11.13
N GLY A 38 -9.72 5.91 10.86
CA GLY A 38 -10.96 6.64 10.62
C GLY A 38 -10.93 7.49 9.34
N VAL A 39 -9.97 7.22 8.43
CA VAL A 39 -9.74 8.00 7.21
C VAL A 39 -10.37 7.29 6.02
N THR A 40 -11.09 8.04 5.20
CA THR A 40 -11.56 7.54 3.90
C THR A 40 -10.59 7.96 2.82
N ILE A 41 -10.05 6.99 2.09
CA ILE A 41 -9.14 7.25 0.97
C ILE A 41 -9.94 7.80 -0.21
N THR A 42 -9.56 8.96 -0.71
CA THR A 42 -10.13 9.55 -1.93
C THR A 42 -9.47 8.96 -3.18
N THR A 43 -10.09 9.15 -4.35
CA THR A 43 -9.55 8.67 -5.63
C THR A 43 -8.15 9.20 -5.94
N GLU A 44 -7.87 10.46 -5.58
CA GLU A 44 -6.55 11.08 -5.76
C GLU A 44 -5.51 10.41 -4.86
N GLN A 45 -5.81 10.24 -3.58
CA GLN A 45 -4.94 9.54 -2.63
C GLN A 45 -4.71 8.08 -3.03
N ALA A 46 -5.72 7.39 -3.58
CA ALA A 46 -5.54 6.03 -4.08
C ALA A 46 -4.55 5.97 -5.25
N ALA A 47 -4.55 6.97 -6.13
CA ALA A 47 -3.57 7.08 -7.20
C ALA A 47 -2.16 7.34 -6.66
N GLU A 48 -2.01 8.20 -5.65
CA GLU A 48 -0.73 8.44 -4.97
C GLU A 48 -0.22 7.16 -4.29
N LEU A 49 -1.06 6.48 -3.52
CA LEU A 49 -0.73 5.21 -2.87
C LEU A 49 -0.28 4.15 -3.86
N ARG A 50 -0.87 4.12 -5.07
CA ARG A 50 -0.47 3.20 -6.13
C ARG A 50 0.99 3.40 -6.54
N THR A 51 1.50 4.63 -6.52
CA THR A 51 2.92 4.91 -6.83
C THR A 51 3.89 4.38 -5.76
N LEU A 52 3.39 4.16 -4.54
CA LEU A 52 4.16 3.64 -3.41
C LEU A 52 4.15 2.11 -3.35
N ILE A 53 3.33 1.45 -4.17
CA ILE A 53 3.26 -0.02 -4.24
C ILE A 53 4.55 -0.55 -4.88
N LYS A 54 5.25 -1.41 -4.15
CA LYS A 54 6.50 -2.05 -4.58
C LYS A 54 6.20 -3.44 -5.12
N ASP A 55 6.84 -3.80 -6.23
CA ASP A 55 6.84 -5.18 -6.71
C ASP A 55 7.98 -5.95 -6.02
N GLU A 56 7.63 -6.89 -5.16
CA GLU A 56 8.55 -7.83 -4.50
C GLU A 56 8.87 -9.06 -5.40
N GLY A 57 8.42 -9.06 -6.66
CA GLY A 57 8.74 -10.04 -7.68
C GLY A 57 10.05 -9.69 -8.41
N ILE A 58 11.09 -10.45 -8.07
CA ILE A 58 12.42 -10.46 -8.71
C ILE A 58 13.24 -9.17 -8.52
N ARG A 59 13.86 -9.07 -7.35
CA ARG A 59 15.25 -8.61 -7.27
C ARG A 59 16.15 -9.82 -7.04
N ASN A 60 16.48 -10.48 -8.16
CA ASN A 60 17.74 -11.19 -8.26
C ASN A 60 18.86 -10.14 -8.03
N GLY A 61 19.86 -10.47 -7.22
CA GLY A 61 20.83 -9.50 -6.70
C GLY A 61 21.71 -8.83 -7.77
N VAL A 62 22.38 -7.75 -7.35
CA VAL A 62 23.75 -7.30 -7.67
C VAL A 62 23.82 -5.78 -7.46
N HIS A 63 24.29 -5.36 -6.28
CA HIS A 63 25.56 -4.65 -6.06
C HIS A 63 25.59 -4.17 -4.60
#